data_AF-A0A1M6AZ15-F1
#
_entry.id   AF-A0A1M6AZ15-F1
#
_cell.length_a   1.000
_cell.length_b   1.000
_cell.length_c   1.000
_cell.angle_alpha   90.00
_cell.angle_beta   90.00
_cell.angle_gamma   90.00
#
_symmetry.space_group_name_H-M   'P 1'
#
loop_
_entity.id
_entity.type
_entity.pdbx_description
1 polymer ?
#
loop_
_entity_poly.entity_id
_entity_poly.type
_entity_poly.pdbx_seq_one_letter_code
_entity_poly.pdbx_strand_id
1 'polypeptide(L)'
;MYASEIAPQHLATDQVQYGTVNAALDARYCQSVRIGCIEMERITEEIIIPQFEEIGAMLLKNGFDAELVIFDSESPIKSEVFLCGAGLRIHKGEATHAIVYTGDPFKFEFNLQTHNHLGETSEYDMQYHTLNPSQLYKRLLGFLEESFKDVNFASLRDLTNDSWQTYEGPFTVKLDIGNGNFTILATAESIDEASRLASLYCKSSPCEDKIILFDNTGRKVC
;
A
#
# COMPACT_ATOMS: atom_id res chain seq x y z
N MET A 1 14.16 -4.86 42.85
CA MET A 1 14.03 -6.32 42.65
C MET A 1 12.65 -6.68 43.15
N TYR A 2 11.63 -6.95 42.34
CA TYR A 2 11.57 -7.78 41.14
C TYR A 2 10.83 -7.07 40.00
N ALA A 3 11.33 -7.23 38.78
CA ALA A 3 10.62 -6.90 37.56
C ALA A 3 9.57 -7.98 37.30
N SER A 4 8.32 -7.59 37.08
CA SER A 4 7.31 -8.48 36.49
C SER A 4 7.49 -8.45 34.98
N GLU A 5 8.14 -9.49 34.45
CA GLU A 5 8.22 -9.78 33.02
C GLU A 5 6.80 -9.97 32.47
N ILE A 6 6.35 -9.03 31.65
CA ILE A 6 5.21 -9.25 30.76
C ILE A 6 5.77 -10.04 29.58
N ALA A 7 5.63 -11.36 29.65
CA ALA A 7 5.96 -12.27 28.57
C ALA A 7 5.11 -11.91 27.32
N PRO A 8 5.71 -11.83 26.12
CA PRO A 8 4.93 -11.76 24.90
C PRO A 8 4.21 -13.10 24.75
N GLN A 9 2.88 -13.08 24.89
CA GLN A 9 2.06 -14.23 24.58
C GLN A 9 2.28 -14.58 23.11
N HIS A 10 2.68 -15.83 22.89
CA HIS A 10 2.83 -16.48 21.61
C HIS A 10 1.74 -16.06 20.61
N LEU A 11 2.12 -15.22 19.64
CA LEU A 11 1.51 -15.26 18.32
C LEU A 11 1.85 -16.62 17.75
N ALA A 12 0.85 -17.51 17.76
CA ALA A 12 0.91 -18.78 17.07
C ALA A 12 1.34 -18.51 15.62
N THR A 13 2.49 -19.03 15.27
CA THR A 13 2.92 -19.17 13.88
C THR A 13 2.00 -20.21 13.27
N ASP A 14 0.87 -19.76 12.74
CA ASP A 14 0.17 -20.52 11.70
C ASP A 14 1.12 -20.55 10.50
N GLN A 15 1.97 -21.57 10.48
CA GLN A 15 2.61 -22.01 9.26
C GLN A 15 1.49 -22.40 8.31
N VAL A 16 1.10 -21.46 7.45
CA VAL A 16 0.33 -21.75 6.25
C VAL A 16 1.20 -22.72 5.44
N GLN A 17 0.90 -24.00 5.53
CA GLN A 17 1.39 -24.99 4.58
C GLN A 17 0.92 -24.54 3.20
N TYR A 18 1.81 -23.92 2.44
CA TYR A 18 1.68 -23.76 0.99
C TYR A 18 1.78 -25.15 0.35
N GLY A 19 0.73 -25.95 0.54
CA GLY A 19 0.57 -27.24 -0.10
C GLY A 19 0.44 -27.02 -1.60
N THR A 20 1.45 -27.45 -2.35
CA THR A 20 1.40 -27.80 -3.78
C THR A 20 0.52 -26.84 -4.60
N VAL A 21 1.05 -25.64 -4.84
CA VAL A 21 0.47 -24.70 -5.81
C VAL A 21 0.48 -25.40 -7.18
N ASN A 22 -0.71 -25.61 -7.73
CA ASN A 22 -0.90 -26.18 -9.06
C ASN A 22 -0.10 -25.37 -10.09
N ALA A 23 0.79 -26.00 -10.85
CA ALA A 23 1.57 -25.37 -11.92
C ALA A 23 0.74 -24.67 -13.02
N ALA A 24 -0.59 -24.88 -13.04
CA ALA A 24 -1.54 -24.19 -13.92
C ALA A 24 -2.22 -22.95 -13.27
N LEU A 25 -2.06 -22.72 -11.96
CA LEU A 25 -2.36 -21.46 -11.27
C LEU A 25 -1.16 -20.50 -11.32
N ASP A 26 0.07 -21.00 -11.40
CA ASP A 26 1.32 -20.21 -11.37
C ASP A 26 1.38 -19.10 -12.42
N ALA A 27 1.06 -19.38 -13.69
CA ALA A 27 1.14 -18.36 -14.75
C ALA A 27 -0.02 -17.34 -14.75
N ARG A 28 -1.07 -17.54 -13.91
CA ARG A 28 -2.25 -16.64 -13.86
C ARG A 28 -2.03 -15.43 -12.95
N TYR A 29 -0.97 -15.42 -12.14
CA TYR A 29 -0.78 -14.47 -11.05
C TYR A 29 0.42 -13.53 -11.27
N CYS A 30 1.42 -13.94 -12.06
CA CYS A 30 2.71 -13.24 -12.12
C CYS A 30 2.59 -11.75 -12.45
N GLN A 31 1.85 -11.40 -13.51
CA GLN A 31 1.78 -10.01 -13.93
C GLN A 31 0.90 -9.17 -13.02
N SER A 32 -0.34 -9.58 -12.71
CA SER A 32 -1.20 -8.82 -11.80
C SER A 32 -0.54 -8.63 -10.43
N VAL A 33 0.05 -9.68 -9.85
CA VAL A 33 0.76 -9.55 -8.57
C VAL A 33 1.96 -8.64 -8.70
N ARG A 34 2.72 -8.71 -9.79
CA ARG A 34 3.85 -7.77 -10.01
C ARG A 34 3.37 -6.33 -10.09
N ILE A 35 2.26 -6.06 -10.78
CA ILE A 35 1.64 -4.73 -10.84
C ILE A 35 1.20 -4.29 -9.44
N GLY A 36 0.54 -5.18 -8.69
CA GLY A 36 0.16 -4.96 -7.30
C GLY A 36 1.36 -4.64 -6.40
N CYS A 37 2.45 -5.40 -6.52
CA CYS A 37 3.69 -5.20 -5.77
C CYS A 37 4.34 -3.84 -6.09
N ILE A 38 4.50 -3.51 -7.37
CA ILE A 38 5.11 -2.25 -7.80
C ILE A 38 4.28 -1.06 -7.34
N GLU A 39 2.96 -1.12 -7.51
CA GLU A 39 2.09 -0.01 -7.14
C GLU A 39 1.97 0.15 -5.62
N MET A 40 1.96 -0.96 -4.89
CA MET A 40 2.01 -0.97 -3.44
C MET A 40 3.30 -0.34 -2.90
N GLU A 41 4.44 -0.72 -3.47
CA GLU A 41 5.74 -0.17 -3.10
C GLU A 41 5.77 1.34 -3.38
N ARG A 42 5.36 1.75 -4.58
CA ARG A 42 5.25 3.17 -4.96
C ARG A 42 4.39 3.96 -3.97
N ILE A 43 3.19 3.48 -3.66
CA ILE A 43 2.28 4.13 -2.70
C ILE A 43 2.92 4.21 -1.31
N THR A 44 3.55 3.13 -0.86
CA THR A 44 4.18 3.06 0.45
C THR A 44 5.32 4.07 0.56
N GLU A 45 6.20 4.12 -0.45
CA GLU A 45 7.38 4.99 -0.50
C GLU A 45 7.02 6.46 -0.72
N GLU A 46 6.10 6.75 -1.62
CA GLU A 46 5.85 8.12 -2.07
C GLU A 46 4.73 8.81 -1.27
N ILE A 47 3.80 8.05 -0.68
CA ILE A 47 2.67 8.59 0.10
C ILE A 47 2.81 8.25 1.57
N ILE A 48 2.79 6.97 1.91
CA ILE A 48 2.56 6.54 3.30
C ILE A 48 3.73 6.95 4.19
N ILE A 49 4.95 6.60 3.81
CA ILE A 49 6.16 6.91 4.58
C ILE A 49 6.31 8.43 4.78
N PRO A 50 6.30 9.28 3.74
CA PRO A 50 6.44 10.73 3.92
C PRO A 50 5.35 11.34 4.81
N GLN A 51 4.11 10.87 4.69
CA GLN A 51 3.01 11.37 5.52
C GLN A 51 3.15 10.91 6.98
N PHE A 52 3.61 9.69 7.22
CA PHE A 52 3.87 9.21 8.58
C PHE A 52 5.07 9.92 9.20
N GLU A 53 6.11 10.23 8.42
CA GLU A 53 7.24 11.04 8.88
C GLU A 53 6.80 12.46 9.26
N GLU A 54 5.94 13.08 8.45
CA GLU A 54 5.42 14.42 8.74
C GLU A 54 4.58 14.44 10.03
N ILE A 55 3.64 13.49 10.17
CA ILE A 55 2.83 13.32 11.39
C ILE A 55 3.73 13.03 12.59
N GLY A 56 4.68 12.11 12.45
CA GLY A 56 5.64 11.75 13.50
C GLY A 56 6.48 12.95 13.94
N ALA A 57 6.98 13.76 13.01
CA ALA A 57 7.74 14.97 13.31
C ALA A 57 6.90 16.02 14.07
N MET A 58 5.60 16.15 13.76
CA MET A 58 4.69 17.01 14.51
C MET A 58 4.45 16.50 15.93
N LEU A 59 4.28 15.19 16.10
CA LEU A 59 4.09 14.55 17.40
C LEU A 59 5.35 14.68 18.28
N LEU A 60 6.54 14.43 17.72
CA LEU A 60 7.83 14.59 18.41
C LEU A 60 8.00 16.02 18.95
N LYS A 61 7.66 17.04 18.16
CA LYS A 61 7.73 18.45 18.58
C LYS A 61 6.80 18.79 19.76
N ASN A 62 5.78 17.96 20.01
CA ASN A 62 4.80 18.13 21.09
C ASN A 62 5.00 17.12 22.24
N GLY A 63 6.19 16.51 22.33
CA GLY A 63 6.59 15.68 23.47
C GLY A 63 6.01 14.26 23.47
N PHE A 64 5.60 13.76 22.30
CA PHE A 64 5.33 12.34 22.08
C PHE A 64 6.59 11.66 21.56
N ASP A 65 6.74 10.37 21.84
CA ASP A 65 7.70 9.51 21.12
C ASP A 65 7.00 8.91 19.90
N ALA A 66 7.68 8.85 18.76
CA ALA A 66 7.12 8.29 17.53
C ALA A 66 8.15 7.38 16.84
N GLU A 67 7.70 6.20 16.39
CA GLU A 67 8.49 5.18 15.70
C GLU A 67 7.82 4.83 14.37
N LEU A 68 8.55 4.98 13.27
CA LEU A 68 8.13 4.50 11.95
C LEU A 68 8.68 3.08 11.74
N VAL A 69 7.78 2.15 11.44
CA VAL A 69 8.08 0.75 11.14
C VAL A 69 7.71 0.48 9.69
N ILE A 70 8.61 -0.12 8.93
CA ILE A 70 8.39 -0.46 7.52
C ILE A 70 8.15 -1.97 7.42
N PHE A 71 7.16 -2.37 6.62
CA PHE A 71 6.86 -3.76 6.33
C PHE A 71 7.29 -4.09 4.91
N ASP A 72 7.98 -5.21 4.74
CA ASP A 72 8.37 -5.74 3.45
C ASP A 72 7.81 -7.15 3.23
N SER A 73 7.76 -7.57 1.97
CA SER A 73 7.33 -8.91 1.59
C SER A 73 8.09 -9.39 0.36
N GLU A 74 8.54 -10.64 0.39
CA GLU A 74 9.16 -11.29 -0.76
C GLU A 74 8.08 -11.63 -1.80
N SER A 75 8.27 -11.16 -3.02
CA SER A 75 7.43 -11.51 -4.16
C SER A 75 7.61 -13.00 -4.49
N PRO A 76 6.52 -13.77 -4.57
CA PRO A 76 6.59 -15.20 -4.86
C PRO A 76 6.97 -15.50 -6.32
N ILE A 77 7.13 -14.47 -7.15
CA ILE A 77 7.35 -14.61 -8.60
C ILE A 77 8.82 -14.44 -8.96
N LYS A 78 9.60 -13.65 -8.21
CA LYS A 78 10.99 -13.31 -8.57
C LYS A 78 12.00 -13.28 -7.41
N SER A 79 11.60 -13.60 -6.18
CA SER A 79 12.44 -13.36 -4.99
C SER A 79 12.92 -11.90 -4.87
N GLU A 80 12.14 -10.97 -5.44
CA GLU A 80 12.29 -9.54 -5.25
C GLU A 80 11.53 -9.15 -3.98
N VAL A 81 12.12 -8.32 -3.13
CA VAL A 81 11.47 -7.82 -1.91
C VAL A 81 10.84 -6.47 -2.22
N PHE A 82 9.57 -6.29 -1.85
CA PHE A 82 8.82 -5.05 -2.04
C PHE A 82 8.35 -4.50 -0.70
N LEU A 83 8.31 -3.17 -0.58
CA LEU A 83 7.68 -2.53 0.56
C LEU A 83 6.15 -2.67 0.48
N CYS A 84 5.56 -3.31 1.49
CA CYS A 84 4.13 -3.62 1.52
C CYS A 84 3.33 -2.81 2.53
N GLY A 85 4.00 -1.99 3.33
CA GLY A 85 3.31 -1.04 4.18
C GLY A 85 4.22 -0.35 5.16
N ALA A 86 3.61 0.45 6.02
CA ALA A 86 4.29 1.13 7.10
C ALA A 86 3.36 1.31 8.31
N GLY A 87 3.94 1.42 9.50
CA GLY A 87 3.24 1.69 10.74
C GLY A 87 3.89 2.85 11.48
N LEU A 88 3.10 3.79 11.98
CA LEU A 88 3.53 4.83 12.91
C LEU A 88 3.05 4.48 14.31
N ARG A 89 3.99 4.12 15.18
CA ARG A 89 3.76 3.82 16.60
C ARG A 89 4.04 5.06 17.43
N ILE A 90 3.14 5.42 18.34
CA ILE A 90 3.18 6.71 19.04
C ILE A 90 2.99 6.46 20.53
N HIS A 91 3.85 7.05 21.36
CA HIS A 91 3.82 6.87 22.81
C HIS A 91 3.83 8.21 23.55
N LYS A 92 3.13 8.27 24.69
CA LYS A 92 3.24 9.35 25.69
C LYS A 92 2.98 8.80 27.08
N GLY A 93 4.04 8.60 27.85
CA GLY A 93 3.95 7.87 29.12
C GLY A 93 3.50 6.43 28.87
N GLU A 94 2.40 6.01 29.48
CA GLU A 94 1.82 4.66 29.30
C GLU A 94 0.83 4.59 28.11
N ALA A 95 0.41 5.73 27.57
CA ALA A 95 -0.51 5.76 26.44
C ALA A 95 0.23 5.38 25.15
N THR A 96 -0.34 4.43 24.40
CA THR A 96 0.19 3.96 23.12
C THR A 96 -0.87 4.04 22.04
N HIS A 97 -0.51 4.56 20.88
CA HIS A 97 -1.35 4.66 19.70
C HIS A 97 -0.59 4.09 18.50
N ALA A 98 -1.32 3.67 17.47
CA ALA A 98 -0.71 3.23 16.23
C ALA A 98 -1.56 3.63 15.01
N ILE A 99 -0.88 3.90 13.91
CA ILE A 99 -1.46 4.02 12.57
C ILE A 99 -0.74 2.98 11.72
N VAL A 100 -1.46 2.13 11.00
CA VAL A 100 -0.87 1.03 10.25
C VAL A 100 -1.48 1.02 8.85
N TYR A 101 -0.63 1.13 7.83
CA TYR A 101 -1.01 0.90 6.46
C TYR A 101 -0.40 -0.41 5.99
N THR A 102 -1.21 -1.26 5.35
CA THR A 102 -0.78 -2.53 4.77
C THR A 102 -1.41 -2.73 3.40
N GLY A 103 -0.65 -3.30 2.47
CA GLY A 103 -1.14 -3.76 1.17
C GLY A 103 -1.02 -5.28 1.03
N ASP A 104 -2.05 -5.90 0.47
CA ASP A 104 -2.04 -7.27 -0.04
C ASP A 104 -1.95 -7.21 -1.57
N PRO A 105 -0.76 -7.40 -2.15
CA PRO A 105 -0.57 -7.30 -3.61
C PRO A 105 -1.23 -8.46 -4.37
N PHE A 106 -1.63 -9.53 -3.68
CA PHE A 106 -2.34 -10.66 -4.30
C PHE A 106 -3.82 -10.36 -4.52
N LYS A 107 -4.39 -9.59 -3.60
CA LYS A 107 -5.81 -9.23 -3.64
C LYS A 107 -6.07 -7.79 -4.10
N PHE A 108 -5.02 -6.98 -4.24
CA PHE A 108 -5.13 -5.53 -4.44
C PHE A 108 -5.96 -4.87 -3.33
N GLU A 109 -5.84 -5.40 -2.12
CA GLU A 109 -6.50 -4.88 -0.93
C GLU A 109 -5.49 -4.03 -0.17
N PHE A 110 -5.86 -2.79 0.15
CA PHE A 110 -5.00 -1.87 0.87
C PHE A 110 -5.78 -1.34 2.05
N ASN A 111 -5.24 -1.49 3.25
CA ASN A 111 -5.95 -1.24 4.49
C ASN A 111 -5.19 -0.22 5.32
N LEU A 112 -5.93 0.75 5.84
CA LEU A 112 -5.46 1.68 6.84
C LEU A 112 -6.17 1.37 8.16
N GLN A 113 -5.39 1.05 9.18
CA GLN A 113 -5.86 0.77 10.52
C GLN A 113 -5.34 1.82 11.50
N THR A 114 -6.16 2.18 12.49
CA THR A 114 -5.75 3.02 13.61
C THR A 114 -6.08 2.34 14.92
N HIS A 115 -5.18 2.47 15.90
CA HIS A 115 -5.35 1.95 17.25
C HIS A 115 -5.13 3.08 18.25
N ASN A 116 -6.07 3.28 19.16
CA ASN A 116 -5.92 4.27 20.23
C ASN A 116 -5.45 3.63 21.54
N HIS A 117 -5.09 4.46 22.51
CA HIS A 117 -4.65 4.03 23.84
C HIS A 117 -5.69 3.26 24.67
N LEU A 118 -6.96 3.23 24.24
CA LEU A 118 -8.03 2.45 24.86
C LEU A 118 -8.18 1.06 24.22
N GLY A 119 -7.39 0.75 23.18
CA GLY A 119 -7.48 -0.49 22.41
C GLY A 119 -8.56 -0.47 21.33
N GLU A 120 -9.21 0.66 21.09
CA GLU A 120 -10.19 0.79 20.01
C GLU A 120 -9.47 0.82 18.66
N THR A 121 -10.04 0.10 17.69
CA THR A 121 -9.47 -0.05 16.35
C THR A 121 -10.46 0.45 15.31
N SER A 122 -9.98 1.21 14.32
CA SER A 122 -10.73 1.55 13.11
C SER A 122 -9.99 1.02 11.89
N GLU A 123 -10.73 0.61 10.86
CA GLU A 123 -10.17 0.06 9.62
C GLU A 123 -10.85 0.71 8.41
N TYR A 124 -10.05 1.03 7.40
CA TYR A 124 -10.50 1.69 6.17
C TYR A 124 -9.88 1.00 4.95
N ASP A 125 -10.75 0.58 4.03
CA ASP A 125 -10.33 0.17 2.69
C ASP A 125 -9.84 1.38 1.90
N MET A 126 -8.65 1.25 1.32
CA MET A 126 -7.97 2.31 0.58
C MET A 126 -7.97 2.00 -0.92
N GLN A 127 -8.51 2.92 -1.71
CA GLN A 127 -8.49 2.82 -3.18
C GLN A 127 -7.12 3.26 -3.72
N TYR A 128 -6.21 2.30 -3.88
CA TYR A 128 -4.80 2.54 -4.21
C TYR A 128 -4.58 3.48 -5.40
N HIS A 129 -5.33 3.30 -6.49
CA HIS A 129 -5.20 4.08 -7.72
C HIS A 129 -5.63 5.55 -7.60
N THR A 130 -6.33 5.91 -6.51
CA THR A 130 -6.73 7.28 -6.20
C THR A 130 -6.03 7.87 -4.98
N LEU A 131 -5.30 7.02 -4.23
CA LEU A 131 -4.69 7.41 -2.98
C LEU A 131 -3.66 8.51 -3.23
N ASN A 132 -3.80 9.59 -2.47
CA ASN A 132 -2.88 10.71 -2.42
C ASN A 132 -2.76 11.21 -0.97
N PRO A 133 -1.73 12.02 -0.64
CA PRO A 133 -1.55 12.59 0.68
C PRO A 133 -2.81 13.25 1.27
N SER A 134 -3.50 14.08 0.49
CA SER A 134 -4.74 14.73 0.94
C SER A 134 -5.83 13.73 1.36
N GLN A 135 -6.02 12.65 0.60
CA GLN A 135 -6.97 11.59 0.92
C GLN A 135 -6.56 10.82 2.17
N LEU A 136 -5.29 10.42 2.28
CA LEU A 136 -4.78 9.73 3.46
C LEU A 136 -5.02 10.57 4.73
N TYR A 137 -4.66 11.85 4.67
CA TYR A 137 -4.84 12.75 5.80
C TYR A 137 -6.30 12.96 6.17
N LYS A 138 -7.22 13.11 5.20
CA LYS A 138 -8.67 13.19 5.48
C LYS A 138 -9.18 11.99 6.25
N ARG A 139 -8.62 10.79 6.02
CA ARG A 139 -8.98 9.57 6.76
C ARG A 139 -8.40 9.59 8.18
N LEU A 140 -7.19 10.09 8.35
CA LEU A 140 -6.50 10.12 9.65
C LEU A 140 -6.91 11.29 10.56
N LEU A 141 -7.44 12.38 10.00
CA LEU A 141 -7.70 13.62 10.72
C LEU A 141 -8.53 13.41 11.99
N GLY A 142 -9.63 12.66 11.91
CA GLY A 142 -10.49 12.39 13.07
C GLY A 142 -9.72 11.68 14.18
N PHE A 143 -9.00 10.61 13.83
CA PHE A 143 -8.16 9.88 14.78
C PHE A 143 -7.08 10.77 15.41
N LEU A 144 -6.41 11.59 14.60
CA LEU A 144 -5.34 12.48 15.07
C LEU A 144 -5.86 13.55 16.04
N GLU A 145 -6.97 14.21 15.70
CA GLU A 145 -7.57 15.26 16.54
C GLU A 145 -8.16 14.71 17.84
N GLU A 146 -8.73 13.51 17.80
CA GLU A 146 -9.27 12.85 19.00
C GLU A 146 -8.18 12.33 19.92
N SER A 147 -7.13 11.74 19.35
CA SER A 147 -6.04 11.09 20.09
C SER A 147 -5.00 12.07 20.63
N PHE A 148 -4.76 13.18 19.92
CA PHE A 148 -3.65 14.11 20.20
C PHE A 148 -4.14 15.56 20.29
N LYS A 149 -5.03 15.82 21.25
CA LYS A 149 -5.73 17.12 21.43
C LYS A 149 -4.81 18.33 21.61
N ASP A 150 -3.59 18.12 22.07
CA ASP A 150 -2.59 19.17 22.29
C ASP A 150 -1.80 19.53 21.02
N VAL A 151 -2.00 18.79 19.91
CA VAL A 151 -1.24 18.95 18.67
C VAL A 151 -2.11 19.59 17.60
N ASN A 152 -1.60 20.68 17.02
CA ASN A 152 -2.29 21.36 15.93
C ASN A 152 -1.91 20.76 14.58
N PHE A 153 -2.80 19.98 13.98
CA PHE A 153 -2.61 19.39 12.65
C PHE A 153 -3.08 20.28 11.49
N ALA A 154 -3.48 21.53 11.71
CA ALA A 154 -4.07 22.37 10.67
C ALA A 154 -3.17 22.56 9.44
N SER A 155 -1.83 22.53 9.59
CA SER A 155 -0.88 22.63 8.47
C SER A 155 -1.03 21.50 7.44
N LEU A 156 -1.55 20.34 7.86
CA LEU A 156 -1.78 19.19 6.98
C LEU A 156 -3.11 19.28 6.22
N ARG A 157 -4.02 20.21 6.58
CA ARG A 157 -5.28 20.44 5.86
C ARG A 157 -5.09 21.17 4.54
N ASP A 158 -4.01 21.93 4.40
CA ASP A 158 -3.73 22.78 3.24
C ASP A 158 -3.08 22.06 2.06
N LEU A 159 -3.04 20.72 2.05
CA LEU A 159 -2.53 19.86 0.96
C LEU A 159 -3.36 19.93 -0.35
N THR A 160 -4.07 21.03 -0.61
CA THR A 160 -4.91 21.27 -1.80
C THR A 160 -4.12 21.45 -3.10
N ASN A 161 -2.79 21.46 -3.05
CA ASN A 161 -1.89 21.51 -4.21
C ASN A 161 -1.22 20.16 -4.49
N ASP A 162 -1.89 19.05 -4.17
CA ASP A 162 -1.44 17.74 -4.59
C ASP A 162 -1.55 17.65 -6.12
N SER A 163 -0.45 17.97 -6.81
CA SER A 163 -0.18 17.56 -8.21
C SER A 163 0.05 16.03 -8.29
N TRP A 164 -0.57 15.29 -7.39
CA TRP A 164 -0.47 13.85 -7.29
C TRP A 164 -1.17 13.24 -8.48
N GLN A 165 -0.42 12.43 -9.20
CA GLN A 165 -0.83 11.85 -10.44
C GLN A 165 -1.76 10.66 -10.16
N THR A 166 -3.07 10.92 -10.10
CA THR A 166 -4.07 9.84 -10.06
C THR A 166 -4.13 9.15 -11.42
N TYR A 167 -4.29 7.83 -11.43
CA TYR A 167 -4.53 7.10 -12.67
C TYR A 167 -6.02 7.11 -13.00
N GLU A 168 -6.35 7.44 -14.25
CA GLU A 168 -7.74 7.55 -14.68
C GLU A 168 -8.05 6.56 -15.82
N GLY A 169 -9.20 5.90 -15.68
CA GLY A 169 -9.74 5.05 -16.73
C GLY A 169 -10.24 5.87 -17.93
N PRO A 170 -10.43 5.25 -19.11
CA PRO A 170 -10.17 3.83 -19.37
C PRO A 170 -8.68 3.51 -19.46
N PHE A 171 -8.32 2.32 -18.99
CA PHE A 171 -6.98 1.76 -19.02
C PHE A 171 -6.77 0.91 -20.27
N THR A 172 -5.58 0.98 -20.85
CA THR A 172 -5.19 0.21 -22.03
C THR A 172 -4.08 -0.77 -21.70
N VAL A 173 -4.29 -2.05 -22.03
CA VAL A 173 -3.27 -3.10 -21.96
C VAL A 173 -2.55 -3.16 -23.30
N LYS A 174 -1.23 -2.94 -23.30
CA LYS A 174 -0.41 -2.91 -24.52
C LYS A 174 0.73 -3.93 -24.47
N LEU A 175 1.06 -4.52 -25.61
CA LEU A 175 2.26 -5.33 -25.80
C LEU A 175 3.35 -4.49 -26.46
N ASP A 176 4.50 -4.35 -25.81
CA ASP A 176 5.72 -3.79 -26.39
C ASP A 176 6.30 -4.76 -27.43
N ILE A 177 6.31 -4.31 -28.68
CA ILE A 177 6.86 -5.08 -29.81
C ILE A 177 8.26 -4.57 -30.20
N GLY A 178 8.85 -3.68 -29.41
CA GLY A 178 10.17 -3.10 -29.59
C GLY A 178 10.16 -1.74 -30.29
N ASN A 179 11.27 -0.99 -30.11
CA ASN A 179 11.49 0.33 -30.72
C ASN A 179 10.43 1.38 -30.35
N GLY A 180 9.85 1.28 -29.14
CA GLY A 180 8.81 2.19 -28.67
C GLY A 180 7.43 1.96 -29.32
N ASN A 181 7.25 0.85 -30.03
CA ASN A 181 5.97 0.50 -30.65
C ASN A 181 5.18 -0.45 -29.76
N PHE A 182 3.87 -0.23 -29.75
CA PHE A 182 2.93 -0.97 -28.91
C PHE A 182 1.77 -1.53 -29.74
N THR A 183 1.36 -2.76 -29.44
CA THR A 183 0.09 -3.32 -29.92
C THR A 183 -0.93 -3.26 -28.79
N ILE A 184 -2.10 -2.66 -29.04
CA ILE A 184 -3.18 -2.65 -28.05
C ILE A 184 -3.79 -4.05 -27.97
N LEU A 185 -3.78 -4.64 -26.78
CA LEU A 185 -4.36 -5.94 -26.50
C LEU A 185 -5.80 -5.81 -25.99
N ALA A 186 -6.06 -4.85 -25.10
CA ALA A 186 -7.40 -4.61 -24.57
C ALA A 186 -7.54 -3.21 -23.95
N THR A 187 -8.77 -2.84 -23.67
CA THR A 187 -9.15 -1.66 -22.88
C THR A 187 -10.09 -2.08 -21.76
N ALA A 188 -10.00 -1.42 -20.61
CA ALA A 188 -10.82 -1.68 -19.43
C ALA A 188 -11.19 -0.38 -18.72
N GLU A 189 -12.32 -0.34 -18.03
CA GLU A 189 -12.76 0.87 -17.33
C GLU A 189 -12.00 1.07 -16.00
N SER A 190 -11.48 -0.01 -15.44
CA SER A 190 -10.73 -0.01 -14.18
C SER A 190 -9.35 -0.65 -14.31
N ILE A 191 -8.43 -0.22 -13.46
CA ILE A 191 -7.08 -0.77 -13.36
C ILE A 191 -7.09 -2.25 -12.94
N ASP A 192 -8.05 -2.67 -12.13
CA ASP A 192 -8.19 -4.06 -11.69
C ASP A 192 -8.65 -4.97 -12.82
N GLU A 193 -9.54 -4.47 -13.67
CA GLU A 193 -9.95 -5.18 -14.89
C GLU A 193 -8.81 -5.20 -15.92
N ALA A 194 -8.10 -4.08 -16.12
CA ALA A 194 -6.93 -4.04 -16.99
C ALA A 194 -5.84 -5.03 -16.55
N SER A 195 -5.58 -5.10 -15.25
CA SER A 195 -4.60 -6.02 -14.66
C SER A 195 -5.01 -7.48 -14.86
N ARG A 196 -6.31 -7.79 -14.74
CA ARG A 196 -6.85 -9.12 -15.04
C ARG A 196 -6.71 -9.48 -16.52
N LEU A 197 -6.99 -8.54 -17.42
CA LEU A 197 -6.85 -8.73 -18.87
C LEU A 197 -5.38 -8.94 -19.26
N ALA A 198 -4.45 -8.17 -18.70
CA ALA A 198 -3.02 -8.35 -18.91
C ALA A 198 -2.55 -9.77 -18.56
N SER A 199 -2.95 -10.27 -17.39
CA SER A 199 -2.66 -11.66 -16.98
C SER A 199 -3.27 -12.72 -17.90
N LEU A 200 -4.47 -12.48 -18.46
CA LEU A 200 -5.05 -13.37 -19.47
C LEU A 200 -4.21 -13.46 -20.74
N TYR A 201 -3.63 -12.34 -21.19
CA TYR A 201 -2.76 -12.32 -22.36
C TYR A 201 -1.42 -13.01 -22.10
N CYS A 202 -0.79 -12.81 -20.94
CA CYS A 202 0.43 -13.53 -20.57
C CYS A 202 0.26 -15.05 -20.56
N LYS A 203 -0.92 -15.54 -20.17
CA LYS A 203 -1.24 -16.97 -20.23
C LYS A 203 -1.25 -17.51 -21.67
N SER A 204 -1.65 -16.68 -22.65
CA SER A 204 -1.70 -17.06 -24.06
C SER A 204 -0.36 -16.93 -24.78
N SER A 205 0.54 -16.08 -24.27
CA SER A 205 1.88 -15.84 -24.81
C SER A 205 2.83 -15.39 -23.70
N PRO A 206 3.93 -16.12 -23.42
CA PRO A 206 4.87 -15.77 -22.35
C PRO A 206 5.68 -14.52 -22.72
N CYS A 207 5.14 -13.35 -22.40
CA CYS A 207 5.71 -12.03 -22.71
C CYS A 207 5.40 -11.00 -21.60
N GLU A 208 5.39 -11.45 -20.34
CA GLU A 208 5.07 -10.63 -19.15
C GLU A 208 5.90 -9.35 -19.02
N ASP A 209 7.15 -9.38 -19.43
CA ASP A 209 8.07 -8.24 -19.44
C ASP A 209 7.71 -7.17 -20.48
N LYS A 210 6.85 -7.52 -21.45
CA LYS A 210 6.46 -6.66 -22.57
C LYS A 210 5.03 -6.16 -22.46
N ILE A 211 4.21 -6.69 -21.55
CA ILE A 211 2.86 -6.16 -21.34
C ILE A 211 2.92 -4.97 -20.39
N ILE A 212 2.36 -3.86 -20.82
CA ILE A 212 2.42 -2.56 -20.14
C ILE A 212 1.00 -2.00 -20.04
N LEU A 213 0.62 -1.49 -18.87
CA LEU A 213 -0.65 -0.81 -18.68
C LEU A 213 -0.47 0.69 -18.85
N PHE A 214 -1.43 1.31 -19.52
CA PHE A 214 -1.50 2.76 -19.69
C PHE A 214 -2.85 3.28 -19.20
N ASP A 215 -2.86 4.47 -18.62
CA ASP A 215 -4.09 5.18 -18.30
C ASP A 215 -4.67 5.92 -19.53
N ASN A 216 -5.79 6.63 -19.35
CA ASN A 216 -6.45 7.38 -20.43
C ASN A 216 -5.61 8.56 -20.97
N THR A 217 -4.63 9.05 -20.21
CA THR A 217 -3.72 10.15 -20.59
C THR A 217 -2.47 9.66 -21.31
N GLY A 218 -2.28 8.33 -21.40
CA GLY A 218 -1.10 7.72 -21.99
C GLY A 218 0.09 7.60 -21.03
N ARG A 219 -0.12 7.76 -19.72
CA ARG A 219 0.90 7.48 -18.70
C ARG A 219 1.04 5.98 -18.51
N LYS A 220 2.29 5.52 -18.37
CA LYS A 220 2.61 4.14 -18.03
C LYS A 220 2.32 3.92 -16.55
N VAL A 221 1.52 2.90 -16.25
CA VAL A 221 1.20 2.47 -14.88
C VAL A 221 2.28 1.49 -14.38
N CYS A 222 2.66 0.52 -15.21
CA CYS A 222 3.61 -0.56 -14.89
C CYS A 222 4.18 -1.18 -16.16
#